data_AF-A0A952LU59-F1
#
_entry.id   AF-A0A952LU59-F1
#
_cell.length_a   1.000
_cell.length_b   1.000
_cell.length_c   1.000
_cell.angle_alpha   90.00
_cell.angle_beta   90.00
_cell.angle_gamma   90.00
#
_symmetry.space_group_name_H-M   'P 1'
#
loop_
_entity.id
_entity.type
_entity.pdbx_description
1 polymer ?
#
loop_
_entity_poly.entity_id
_entity_poly.type
_entity_poly.pdbx_seq_one_letter_code
_entity_poly.pdbx_strand_id
1 'polypeptide(L)' 'MIVTIPELLDSSALSKISDWMEQAEWISGAHTAGRNAVHHKSNREMDQQSEQWKKINSLVVST' A
#
# COMPACT_ATOMS: atom_id res chain seq x y z
N MET A 1 -0.80 -12.54 -19.46
CA MET A 1 -0.01 -11.37 -19.90
C MET A 1 -0.19 -10.29 -18.85
N ILE A 2 0.89 -9.80 -18.24
CA ILE A 2 0.84 -8.67 -17.30
C ILE A 2 0.92 -7.38 -18.13
N VAL A 3 0.03 -6.43 -17.87
CA VAL A 3 0.05 -5.09 -18.48
C VAL A 3 0.61 -4.11 -17.45
N THR A 4 1.62 -3.35 -17.84
CA THR A 4 2.22 -2.30 -16.99
C THR A 4 1.69 -0.94 -17.45
N ILE A 5 1.29 -0.10 -16.50
CA ILE A 5 0.88 1.29 -16.77
C ILE A 5 2.03 2.19 -16.30
N PRO A 6 2.80 2.80 -17.22
CA PRO A 6 3.87 3.73 -16.84
C PRO A 6 3.28 5.03 -16.29
N GLU A 7 4.02 5.69 -15.40
CA GLU A 7 3.75 7.06 -14.93
C GLU A 7 2.33 7.29 -14.37
N LEU A 8 1.74 6.26 -13.73
CA LEU A 8 0.42 6.39 -13.08
C LEU A 8 0.38 7.50 -12.03
N LEU A 9 1.51 7.77 -11.37
CA LEU A 9 1.67 8.83 -10.38
C LEU A 9 2.87 9.70 -10.76
N ASP A 10 2.71 11.02 -10.64
CA ASP A 10 3.80 11.97 -10.81
C ASP A 10 4.78 11.95 -9.63
N SER A 11 5.93 12.59 -9.79
CA SER A 11 6.99 12.65 -8.77
C SER A 11 6.54 13.34 -7.47
N SER A 12 5.61 14.30 -7.54
CA SER A 12 5.08 14.97 -6.36
C SER A 12 4.18 14.05 -5.54
N ALA A 13 3.29 13.31 -6.21
CA ALA A 13 2.44 12.30 -5.61
C ALA A 13 3.27 11.18 -4.96
N LEU A 14 4.30 10.69 -5.66
CA LEU A 14 5.22 9.68 -5.13
C LEU A 14 5.96 10.16 -3.88
N SER A 15 6.43 11.41 -3.86
CA SER A 15 7.09 11.99 -2.69
C SER A 15 6.15 12.04 -1.48
N LYS A 16 4.90 12.49 -1.67
CA LYS A 16 3.90 12.56 -0.58
C LYS A 16 3.57 11.17 -0.01
N ILE A 17 3.45 10.17 -0.88
CA ILE A 17 3.22 8.79 -0.45
C ILE A 17 4.41 8.28 0.37
N SER A 18 5.64 8.57 -0.05
CA SER A 18 6.85 8.21 0.70
C SER A 18 6.83 8.80 2.12
N ASP A 19 6.54 10.10 2.25
CA ASP A 19 6.47 10.77 3.55
C ASP A 19 5.41 10.15 4.46
N TRP A 20 4.25 9.78 3.92
CA TRP A 20 3.20 9.12 4.68
C TRP A 20 3.56 7.67 5.06
N MET A 21 4.26 6.94 4.19
CA MET A 21 4.73 5.59 4.48
C MET A 21 5.74 5.55 5.63
N GLU A 22 6.63 6.53 5.71
CA GLU A 22 7.60 6.64 6.80
C GLU A 22 6.94 6.91 8.16
N GLN A 23 5.79 7.59 8.15
CA GLN A 23 5.02 7.92 9.35
C GLN A 23 3.98 6.85 9.72
N ALA A 24 3.81 5.82 8.89
CA ALA A 24 2.76 4.84 9.07
C ALA A 24 3.09 3.82 10.15
N GLU A 25 2.05 3.36 10.83
CA GLU A 25 2.15 2.17 11.67
C GLU A 25 2.12 0.91 10.79
N TRP A 26 3.14 0.07 10.97
CA TRP A 26 3.36 -1.14 10.18
C TRP A 26 3.19 -2.38 11.05
N ILE A 27 2.15 -3.16 10.75
CA ILE A 27 1.80 -4.41 11.42
C ILE A 27 2.37 -5.63 10.70
N SER A 28 2.42 -6.77 11.38
CA SER A 28 2.87 -8.04 10.78
C SER A 28 1.80 -8.60 9.85
N GLY A 29 2.13 -8.80 8.57
CA GLY A 29 1.25 -9.40 7.56
C GLY A 29 1.27 -10.94 7.55
N ALA A 30 1.41 -11.55 8.74
CA ALA A 30 1.55 -13.00 8.89
C ALA A 30 0.28 -13.79 8.50
N HIS A 31 -0.86 -13.10 8.43
CA HIS A 31 -2.12 -13.69 7.98
C HIS A 31 -2.30 -13.46 6.48
N THR A 32 -2.41 -14.56 5.74
CA THR A 32 -2.69 -14.49 4.33
C THR A 32 -4.14 -14.10 4.07
N ALA A 33 -4.35 -13.01 3.34
CA ALA A 33 -5.65 -12.65 2.80
C ALA A 33 -5.81 -13.26 1.39
N GLY A 34 -6.76 -14.18 1.21
CA GLY A 34 -7.09 -14.78 -0.09
C GLY A 34 -7.48 -16.26 -0.01
N ARG A 35 -8.46 -16.68 -0.82
CA ARG A 35 -9.12 -18.01 -0.77
C ARG A 35 -8.20 -19.22 -0.97
N ASN A 36 -6.99 -19.04 -1.48
CA ASN A 36 -6.04 -20.10 -1.87
C ASN A 36 -4.66 -19.95 -1.21
N ALA A 37 -4.56 -19.22 -0.10
CA ALA A 37 -3.25 -18.90 0.44
C ALA A 37 -2.63 -20.05 1.23
N VAL A 38 -1.81 -20.85 0.55
CA VAL A 38 -1.07 -22.00 1.13
C VAL A 38 0.30 -21.59 1.70
N HIS A 39 0.76 -20.37 1.42
CA HIS A 39 2.11 -19.92 1.77
C HIS A 39 2.18 -19.10 3.07
N HIS A 40 3.20 -19.36 3.89
CA HIS A 40 3.55 -18.46 4.98
C HIS A 40 4.03 -17.12 4.43
N LYS A 41 3.32 -16.05 4.80
CA LYS A 41 3.65 -14.68 4.42
C LYS A 41 4.49 -14.05 5.54
N SER A 42 5.62 -13.48 5.18
CA SER A 42 6.49 -12.74 6.10
C SER A 42 6.77 -11.37 5.51
N ASN A 43 5.86 -10.43 5.76
CA ASN A 43 5.98 -9.04 5.36
C ASN A 43 5.40 -8.13 6.44
N ARG A 44 5.57 -6.82 6.24
CA ARG A 44 4.89 -5.78 7.01
C ARG A 44 3.80 -5.16 6.15
N GLU A 45 2.68 -4.81 6.78
CA GLU A 45 1.53 -4.19 6.14
C GLU A 45 1.15 -2.92 6.89
N MET A 46 0.66 -1.93 6.16
CA MET A 46 0.11 -0.73 6.78
C MET A 46 -1.30 -1.06 7.29
N ASP A 47 -1.62 -0.66 8.52
CA ASP A 47 -2.98 -0.83 9.05
C ASP A 47 -3.99 -0.02 8.22
N GLN A 48 -5.04 -0.67 7.72
CA GLN A 48 -6.11 -0.05 6.93
C GLN A 48 -6.92 0.99 7.72
N GLN A 49 -6.90 0.93 9.05
CA GLN A 49 -7.55 1.93 9.89
C GLN A 49 -6.69 3.17 10.12
N SER A 50 -5.40 3.14 9.78
CA SER A 50 -4.47 4.25 9.98
C SER A 50 -4.80 5.47 9.09
N GLU A 51 -4.46 6.65 9.58
CA GLU A 51 -4.67 7.90 8.83
C GLU A 51 -3.80 7.98 7.56
N GLN A 52 -2.59 7.39 7.60
CA GLN A 52 -1.68 7.31 6.47
C GLN A 52 -2.28 6.44 5.35
N TRP A 53 -2.88 5.30 5.70
CA TRP A 53 -3.58 4.46 4.73
C TRP A 53 -4.73 5.21 4.05
N LYS A 54 -5.54 5.93 4.83
CA LYS A 54 -6.67 6.73 4.29
C LYS A 54 -6.18 7.82 3.33
N LYS A 55 -5.08 8.51 3.67
CA LYS A 55 -4.47 9.54 2.82
C LYS A 55 -3.97 8.98 1.49
N ILE A 56 -3.22 7.87 1.54
CA ILE A 56 -2.70 7.20 0.34
C ILE A 56 -3.87 6.70 -0.53
N ASN A 57 -4.85 6.03 0.07
CA ASN A 57 -5.99 5.47 -0.66
C ASN A 57 -6.82 6.57 -1.34
N SER A 58 -7.05 7.69 -0.65
CA SER A 58 -7.76 8.85 -1.24
C SER A 58 -7.02 9.39 -2.48
N LEU A 59 -5.70 9.57 -2.39
CA LEU A 59 -4.87 10.06 -3.50
C LEU A 59 -4.94 9.14 -4.73
N VAL A 60 -4.85 7.83 -4.50
CA VAL A 60 -4.87 6.82 -5.59
C VAL A 60 -6.26 6.68 -6.22
N VAL A 61 -7.33 6.70 -5.42
CA VAL A 61 -8.71 6.58 -5.95
C VAL A 61 -9.16 7.85 -6.68
N SER A 62 -8.58 9.00 -6.34
CA SER A 62 -8.87 10.27 -7.03
C SER A 62 -8.12 10.47 -8.35
N THR A 63 -7.17 9.58 -8.66
CA THR A 63 -6.38 9.60 -9.92
C THR A 63 -7.07 8.78 -10.99
#